data_AF-A0A143BJY4-F1
#
_entry.id   AF-A0A143BJY4-F1
#
_cell.length_a   1.000
_cell.length_b   1.000
_cell.length_c   1.000
_cell.angle_alpha   90.00
_cell.angle_beta   90.00
_cell.angle_gamma   90.00
#
_symmetry.space_group_name_H-M   'P 1'
#
loop_
_entity.id
_entity.type
_entity.pdbx_description
1 polymer ?
#
loop_
_entity_poly.entity_id
_entity_poly.type
_entity_poly.pdbx_seq_one_letter_code
_entity_poly.pdbx_strand_id
1 'polypeptide(L)'
;MMRRRTALIASGFVAILAAVIYQPPGELLAGSSADSYRRAVPRVAAAMATKGSSGEVRMHFVRAGERVAFPLDIRGAQSTLGFRYQWVHVGTGESADVMRPVDGDTLLAPLTPGFYELAVMRNGVTQRIEEPRLAVLVPFELKLGSTLNGYQIGRYPAEWSRNEQGEKPTGFAEVHEEHLDLPLTKHLKVRDFVTHDRQTSWPKYVAVDPRVLDKIELVLRELARRRGEEQADFTLEVHSGFRTPLHNSNVEGSARDSRHLYGDAADVAIDADGDGQLTLFDAYRVEQAVDWVERLHPELAGGLGVYSSRRYATPYCHIDARGERKRWRG
;
A
#
# COMPACT_ATOMS: atom_id res chain seq x y z
N MET A 1 28.38 49.45 -96.27
CA MET A 1 27.37 48.52 -96.81
C MET A 1 27.52 47.20 -96.05
N MET A 2 26.42 46.75 -95.41
CA MET A 2 26.20 45.52 -94.65
C MET A 2 27.32 44.45 -94.60
N ARG A 3 27.65 43.97 -93.39
CA ARG A 3 27.51 42.55 -93.04
C ARG A 3 27.61 42.27 -91.53
N ARG A 4 26.72 41.38 -91.08
CA ARG A 4 26.44 40.89 -89.73
C ARG A 4 27.68 40.37 -88.98
N ARG A 5 27.73 40.62 -87.66
CA ARG A 5 28.10 39.63 -86.65
C ARG A 5 27.22 39.79 -85.40
N THR A 6 26.57 38.70 -85.04
CA THR A 6 25.81 38.45 -83.82
C THR A 6 26.69 38.59 -82.58
N ALA A 7 26.21 39.32 -81.58
CA ALA A 7 26.76 39.33 -80.23
C ALA A 7 25.66 38.91 -79.24
N LEU A 8 25.88 37.78 -78.58
CA LEU A 8 25.27 37.46 -77.29
C LEU A 8 25.89 38.37 -76.24
N ILE A 9 25.08 39.00 -75.39
CA ILE A 9 25.50 39.39 -74.04
C ILE A 9 24.35 39.03 -73.09
N ALA A 10 24.59 38.01 -72.28
CA ALA A 10 23.74 37.59 -71.19
C ALA A 10 23.84 38.62 -70.05
N SER A 11 22.70 39.17 -69.65
CA SER A 11 22.52 40.02 -68.48
C SER A 11 22.23 39.15 -67.26
N GLY A 12 23.09 39.22 -66.25
CA GLY A 12 22.89 38.56 -64.96
C GLY A 12 23.54 39.39 -63.85
N PHE A 13 22.70 40.09 -63.08
CA PHE A 13 23.07 40.95 -61.96
C PHE A 13 23.77 40.15 -60.84
N VAL A 14 24.93 40.62 -60.39
CA VAL A 14 25.54 40.22 -59.11
C VAL A 14 25.09 41.22 -58.05
N ALA A 15 24.18 40.79 -57.18
CA ALA A 15 23.83 41.53 -55.97
C ALA A 15 24.66 41.00 -54.80
N ILE A 16 25.52 41.87 -54.24
CA ILE A 16 26.28 41.62 -53.01
C ILE A 16 25.32 41.83 -51.83
N LEU A 17 24.94 40.76 -51.15
CA LEU A 17 24.21 40.83 -49.87
C LEU A 17 25.21 40.67 -48.72
N ALA A 18 25.45 41.75 -47.99
CA ALA A 18 26.14 41.71 -46.71
C ALA A 18 25.20 41.09 -45.66
N ALA A 19 25.49 39.87 -45.23
CA ALA A 19 24.83 39.24 -44.10
C ALA A 19 25.38 39.85 -42.79
N VAL A 20 24.62 40.74 -42.17
CA VAL A 20 24.84 41.10 -40.76
C VAL A 20 24.34 39.92 -39.93
N ILE A 21 25.27 39.09 -39.45
CA ILE A 21 24.97 38.04 -38.47
C ILE A 21 24.72 38.75 -37.14
N TYR A 22 23.45 38.90 -36.77
CA TYR A 22 23.09 39.28 -35.42
C TYR A 22 23.34 38.08 -34.50
N GLN A 23 24.49 38.08 -33.80
CA GLN A 23 24.70 37.19 -32.66
C GLN A 23 24.06 37.85 -31.44
N PRO A 24 22.97 37.32 -30.87
CA PRO A 24 22.46 37.82 -29.60
C PRO A 24 23.54 37.61 -28.51
N PRO A 25 23.68 38.52 -27.55
CA PRO A 25 24.67 38.40 -26.48
C PRO A 25 24.45 37.09 -25.70
N GLY A 26 25.53 36.33 -25.54
CA GLY A 26 25.56 34.99 -24.93
C GLY A 26 25.19 34.91 -23.45
N GLU A 27 24.61 35.95 -22.87
CA GLU A 27 24.15 35.99 -21.47
C GLU A 27 22.65 35.69 -21.30
N LEU A 28 21.91 35.42 -22.39
CA LEU A 28 20.51 34.96 -22.34
C LEU A 28 20.33 33.45 -22.51
N LEU A 29 21.42 32.67 -22.53
CA LEU A 29 21.40 31.20 -22.63
C LEU A 29 22.07 30.50 -21.44
N ALA A 30 22.34 31.20 -20.35
CA ALA A 30 22.91 30.63 -19.12
C ALA A 30 21.84 30.48 -18.04
N GLY A 31 20.97 29.48 -18.22
CA GLY A 31 19.95 29.10 -17.24
C GLY A 31 18.89 28.28 -17.94
N SER A 32 19.05 26.96 -17.95
CA SER A 32 18.15 26.07 -18.65
C SER A 32 16.70 26.36 -18.22
N SER A 33 15.84 26.63 -19.20
CA SER A 33 14.39 26.73 -19.00
C SER A 33 13.85 25.44 -18.35
N ALA A 34 14.50 24.30 -18.57
CA ALA A 34 14.19 23.03 -17.93
C ALA A 34 14.45 23.02 -16.41
N ASP A 35 15.54 23.60 -15.89
CA ASP A 35 15.82 23.62 -14.44
C ASP A 35 15.02 24.69 -13.69
N SER A 36 14.63 25.77 -14.38
CA SER A 36 13.68 26.76 -13.84
C SER A 36 12.24 26.24 -13.87
N TYR A 37 11.83 25.46 -14.88
CA TYR A 37 10.52 24.78 -14.91
C TYR A 37 10.43 23.64 -13.89
N ARG A 38 11.51 22.85 -13.70
CA ARG A 38 11.58 21.82 -12.65
C ARG A 38 11.50 22.38 -11.23
N ARG A 39 11.91 23.64 -11.00
CA ARG A 39 11.71 24.33 -9.72
C ARG A 39 10.27 24.86 -9.52
N ALA A 40 9.44 24.89 -10.56
CA ALA A 40 8.11 25.50 -10.51
C ALA A 40 6.96 24.49 -10.34
N VAL A 41 7.19 23.19 -10.54
CA VAL A 41 6.17 22.15 -10.34
C VAL A 41 6.20 21.70 -8.87
N PRO A 42 5.15 21.96 -8.08
CA PRO A 42 5.11 21.51 -6.69
C PRO A 42 5.18 19.98 -6.63
N ARG A 43 5.98 19.44 -5.74
CA ARG A 43 6.02 17.98 -5.51
C ARG A 43 4.92 17.58 -4.55
N VAL A 44 4.16 16.55 -4.91
CA VAL A 44 3.07 16.04 -4.07
C VAL A 44 3.45 14.65 -3.57
N ALA A 45 3.32 14.43 -2.27
CA ALA A 45 3.45 13.13 -1.63
C ALA A 45 2.31 12.92 -0.62
N ALA A 46 2.05 11.66 -0.25
CA ALA A 46 1.22 11.41 0.92
C ALA A 46 1.95 11.86 2.19
N ALA A 47 1.25 12.52 3.11
CA ALA A 47 1.84 12.93 4.39
C ALA A 47 2.14 11.70 5.28
N MET A 48 3.11 11.81 6.19
CA MET A 48 3.50 10.71 7.10
C MET A 48 2.34 10.16 7.92
N ALA A 49 1.35 10.99 8.27
CA ALA A 49 0.14 10.58 8.98
C ALA A 49 -0.69 9.52 8.23
N THR A 50 -0.48 9.34 6.92
CA THR A 50 -1.13 8.29 6.13
C THR A 50 -0.51 6.90 6.31
N LYS A 51 0.64 6.79 6.99
CA LYS A 51 1.43 5.55 7.08
C LYS A 51 1.38 4.86 8.45
N GLY A 52 0.35 5.14 9.24
CA GLY A 52 0.21 4.61 10.60
C GLY A 52 1.23 5.19 11.59
N SER A 53 1.22 4.70 12.82
CA SER A 53 2.13 5.13 13.90
C SER A 53 3.55 4.57 13.73
N SER A 54 3.70 3.46 13.01
CA SER A 54 5.00 2.94 12.56
C SER A 54 5.65 3.84 11.52
N GLY A 55 4.84 4.50 10.66
CA GLY A 55 5.30 5.19 9.47
C GLY A 55 5.52 4.26 8.27
N GLU A 56 5.22 2.97 8.40
CA GLU A 56 5.53 1.92 7.42
C GLU A 56 4.30 1.27 6.80
N VAL A 57 3.08 1.70 7.14
CA VAL A 57 1.85 1.21 6.49
C VAL A 57 1.76 1.76 5.06
N ARG A 58 1.58 0.87 4.09
CA ARG A 58 1.58 1.17 2.65
C ARG A 58 0.25 0.91 1.97
N MET A 59 -0.77 0.46 2.70
CA MET A 59 -2.09 0.18 2.15
C MET A 59 -3.21 0.56 3.12
N HIS A 60 -4.22 1.28 2.61
CA HIS A 60 -5.48 1.55 3.29
C HIS A 60 -6.57 0.61 2.80
N PHE A 61 -7.44 0.15 3.69
CA PHE A 61 -8.59 -0.69 3.37
C PHE A 61 -9.86 0.09 3.64
N VAL A 62 -10.68 0.30 2.62
CA VAL A 62 -11.85 1.21 2.69
C VAL A 62 -13.03 0.63 1.92
N ARG A 63 -14.27 0.91 2.35
CA ARG A 63 -15.43 0.49 1.54
C ARG A 63 -15.59 1.44 0.34
N ALA A 64 -16.22 0.91 -0.71
CA ALA A 64 -16.56 1.68 -1.89
C ALA A 64 -17.35 2.95 -1.53
N GLY A 65 -16.89 4.10 -2.03
CA GLY A 65 -17.54 5.41 -1.80
C GLY A 65 -17.38 6.03 -0.41
N GLU A 66 -16.60 5.44 0.50
CA GLU A 66 -16.27 6.09 1.77
C GLU A 66 -15.16 7.13 1.61
N ARG A 67 -15.04 8.06 2.58
CA ARG A 67 -13.92 9.00 2.62
C ARG A 67 -12.78 8.42 3.47
N VAL A 68 -11.56 8.43 2.93
CA VAL A 68 -10.33 8.02 3.62
C VAL A 68 -9.50 9.24 3.98
N ALA A 69 -8.92 9.25 5.19
CA ALA A 69 -7.95 10.27 5.59
C ALA A 69 -6.66 10.08 4.78
N PHE A 70 -6.36 11.07 3.92
CA PHE A 70 -5.22 11.05 3.02
C PHE A 70 -4.65 12.48 2.85
N PRO A 71 -4.14 13.11 3.93
CA PRO A 71 -3.46 14.39 3.83
C PRO A 71 -2.27 14.31 2.86
N LEU A 72 -2.07 15.36 2.07
CA LEU A 72 -0.98 15.48 1.10
C LEU A 72 0.08 16.46 1.60
N ASP A 73 1.35 16.10 1.50
CA ASP A 73 2.50 17.02 1.62
C ASP A 73 2.78 17.62 0.23
N ILE A 74 2.52 18.92 0.07
CA ILE A 74 2.75 19.66 -1.19
C ILE A 74 3.92 20.61 -0.99
N ARG A 75 5.10 20.20 -1.42
CA ARG A 75 6.31 21.03 -1.33
C ARG A 75 6.40 21.98 -2.51
N GLY A 76 6.62 23.26 -2.22
CA GLY A 76 6.69 24.31 -3.23
C GLY A 76 5.33 24.93 -3.60
N ALA A 77 4.25 24.64 -2.86
CA ALA A 77 3.00 25.38 -2.93
C ALA A 77 2.49 25.71 -1.52
N GLN A 78 1.87 26.88 -1.37
CA GLN A 78 1.28 27.31 -0.10
C GLN A 78 -0.16 26.82 0.09
N SER A 79 -0.77 26.20 -0.93
CA SER A 79 -2.14 25.68 -0.86
C SER A 79 -2.38 24.51 -1.82
N THR A 80 -3.43 23.73 -1.53
CA THR A 80 -3.99 22.67 -2.39
C THR A 80 -4.87 23.22 -3.51
N LEU A 81 -5.06 24.55 -3.59
CA LEU A 81 -5.92 25.18 -4.58
C LEU A 81 -5.46 24.87 -6.01
N GLY A 82 -6.38 24.35 -6.83
CA GLY A 82 -6.13 23.97 -8.22
C GLY A 82 -5.50 22.59 -8.40
N PHE A 83 -5.20 21.86 -7.33
CA PHE A 83 -4.90 20.44 -7.43
C PHE A 83 -6.19 19.64 -7.57
N ARG A 84 -6.13 18.62 -8.42
CA ARG A 84 -7.19 17.63 -8.59
C ARG A 84 -6.60 16.25 -8.38
N TYR A 85 -7.43 15.30 -7.99
CA TYR A 85 -7.02 13.92 -7.80
C TYR A 85 -7.97 12.95 -8.50
N GLN A 86 -7.44 11.77 -8.75
CA GLN A 86 -8.17 10.62 -9.26
C GLN A 86 -7.48 9.34 -8.81
N TRP A 87 -8.26 8.33 -8.49
CA TRP A 87 -7.74 6.99 -8.24
C TRP A 87 -7.62 6.22 -9.56
N VAL A 88 -6.53 5.47 -9.70
CA VAL A 88 -6.34 4.58 -10.85
C VAL A 88 -6.03 3.19 -10.40
N HIS A 89 -6.44 2.21 -11.21
CA HIS A 89 -6.11 0.83 -10.96
C HIS A 89 -4.60 0.61 -10.99
N VAL A 90 -4.10 -0.11 -9.99
CA VAL A 90 -2.76 -0.69 -10.00
C VAL A 90 -2.65 -1.64 -11.19
N GLY A 91 -1.51 -1.65 -11.89
CA GLY A 91 -1.26 -2.51 -13.05
C GLY A 91 -1.75 -1.91 -14.38
N THR A 92 -3.04 -1.58 -14.51
CA THR A 92 -3.60 -1.05 -15.78
C THR A 92 -3.40 0.46 -15.94
N GLY A 93 -3.31 1.20 -14.83
CA GLY A 93 -3.25 2.67 -14.82
C GLY A 93 -4.56 3.34 -15.25
N GLU A 94 -5.61 2.55 -15.49
CA GLU A 94 -6.92 3.03 -15.92
C GLU A 94 -7.59 3.83 -14.81
N SER A 95 -8.26 4.89 -15.24
CA SER A 95 -9.06 5.75 -14.37
C SER A 95 -10.22 4.96 -13.76
N ALA A 96 -10.23 4.85 -12.44
CA ALA A 96 -11.28 4.15 -11.71
C ALA A 96 -12.53 5.01 -11.50
N ASP A 97 -12.37 6.33 -11.59
CA ASP A 97 -13.35 7.28 -11.12
C ASP A 97 -13.17 8.65 -11.79
N VAL A 98 -14.02 9.62 -11.50
CA VAL A 98 -13.93 10.99 -12.02
C VAL A 98 -12.87 11.82 -11.30
N MET A 99 -12.31 12.79 -12.02
CA MET A 99 -11.33 13.74 -11.49
C MET A 99 -11.99 14.73 -10.52
N ARG A 100 -11.52 14.79 -9.26
CA ARG A 100 -12.10 15.63 -8.18
C ARG A 100 -11.12 16.70 -7.70
N PRO A 101 -11.58 17.84 -7.18
CA PRO A 101 -10.69 18.79 -6.51
C PRO A 101 -10.10 18.16 -5.24
N VAL A 102 -8.84 18.48 -4.92
CA VAL A 102 -8.26 18.19 -3.60
C VAL A 102 -8.80 19.22 -2.61
N ASP A 103 -9.67 18.79 -1.71
CA ASP A 103 -10.32 19.63 -0.70
C ASP A 103 -10.22 18.99 0.69
N GLY A 104 -9.37 19.58 1.53
CA GLY A 104 -9.02 19.06 2.85
C GLY A 104 -8.16 17.79 2.83
N ASP A 105 -8.19 17.07 3.96
CA ASP A 105 -7.31 15.93 4.24
C ASP A 105 -7.99 14.57 4.00
N THR A 106 -9.13 14.55 3.29
CA THR A 106 -9.87 13.31 3.01
C THR A 106 -10.26 13.18 1.56
N LEU A 107 -10.06 11.99 1.00
CA LEU A 107 -10.33 11.65 -0.40
C LEU A 107 -11.47 10.62 -0.48
N LEU A 108 -12.29 10.71 -1.52
CA LEU A 108 -13.38 9.77 -1.76
C LEU A 108 -12.83 8.52 -2.45
N ALA A 109 -13.10 7.35 -1.89
CA ALA A 109 -12.74 6.06 -2.47
C ALA A 109 -13.57 5.77 -3.74
N PRO A 110 -13.01 5.07 -4.74
CA PRO A 110 -13.76 4.56 -5.88
C PRO A 110 -15.00 3.75 -5.48
N LEU A 111 -15.97 3.66 -6.40
CA LEU A 111 -17.18 2.84 -6.20
C LEU A 111 -16.97 1.36 -6.56
N THR A 112 -15.87 1.05 -7.25
CA THR A 112 -15.53 -0.31 -7.66
C THR A 112 -14.46 -0.88 -6.72
N PRO A 113 -14.57 -2.16 -6.33
CA PRO A 113 -13.51 -2.87 -5.62
C PRO A 113 -12.23 -2.98 -6.46
N GLY A 114 -11.08 -2.97 -5.78
CA GLY A 114 -9.77 -3.09 -6.43
C GLY A 114 -8.65 -2.42 -5.66
N PHE A 115 -7.44 -2.48 -6.21
CA PHE A 115 -6.27 -1.78 -5.68
C PHE A 115 -5.98 -0.52 -6.52
N TYR A 116 -5.74 0.59 -5.83
CA TYR A 116 -5.61 1.90 -6.46
C TYR A 116 -4.39 2.69 -5.99
N GLU A 117 -3.86 3.48 -6.92
CA GLU A 117 -2.87 4.53 -6.67
C GLU A 117 -3.47 5.90 -6.93
N LEU A 118 -2.97 6.90 -6.21
CA LEU A 118 -3.47 8.27 -6.33
C LEU A 118 -2.72 8.99 -7.46
N ALA A 119 -3.44 9.45 -8.48
CA ALA A 119 -2.95 10.50 -9.38
C ALA A 119 -3.36 11.85 -8.83
N VAL A 120 -2.40 12.77 -8.74
CA VAL A 120 -2.64 14.19 -8.43
C VAL A 120 -2.21 15.03 -9.63
N MET A 121 -3.10 15.92 -10.07
CA MET A 121 -2.95 16.72 -11.27
C MET A 121 -3.03 18.22 -10.97
N ARG A 122 -2.15 19.00 -11.60
CA ARG A 122 -2.22 20.46 -11.62
C ARG A 122 -1.59 21.01 -12.89
N ASN A 123 -2.27 21.94 -13.57
CA ASN A 123 -1.79 22.61 -14.78
C ASN A 123 -1.28 21.63 -15.87
N GLY A 124 -1.98 20.51 -16.07
CA GLY A 124 -1.61 19.48 -17.06
C GLY A 124 -0.48 18.54 -16.62
N VAL A 125 0.13 18.75 -15.45
CA VAL A 125 1.14 17.85 -14.88
C VAL A 125 0.47 16.84 -13.96
N THR A 126 0.73 15.55 -14.17
CA THR A 126 0.25 14.44 -13.34
C THR A 126 1.40 13.86 -12.52
N GLN A 127 1.20 13.69 -11.23
CA GLN A 127 2.11 13.02 -10.31
C GLN A 127 1.40 11.79 -9.72
N ARG A 128 2.10 10.66 -9.71
CA ARG A 128 1.62 9.42 -9.08
C ARG A 128 2.15 9.31 -7.67
N ILE A 129 1.26 8.98 -6.74
CA ILE A 129 1.62 8.60 -5.37
C ILE A 129 1.35 7.11 -5.26
N GLU A 130 2.43 6.35 -5.31
CA GLU A 130 2.40 4.88 -5.27
C GLU A 130 2.17 4.34 -3.86
N GLU A 131 2.43 5.14 -2.83
CA GLU A 131 2.25 4.74 -1.43
C GLU A 131 1.75 5.90 -0.54
N PRO A 132 0.79 5.63 0.38
CA PRO A 132 0.09 4.35 0.52
C PRO A 132 -0.98 4.14 -0.57
N ARG A 133 -1.18 2.88 -0.98
CA ARG A 133 -2.23 2.45 -1.92
C ARG A 133 -3.58 2.36 -1.22
N LEU A 134 -4.65 2.29 -2.02
CA LEU A 134 -6.01 2.06 -1.53
C LEU A 134 -6.52 0.70 -2.02
N ALA A 135 -6.91 -0.17 -1.10
CA ALA A 135 -7.71 -1.35 -1.36
C ALA A 135 -9.19 -1.03 -1.10
N VAL A 136 -9.96 -0.90 -2.17
CA VAL A 136 -11.42 -0.76 -2.06
C VAL A 136 -12.02 -2.15 -1.92
N LEU A 137 -12.74 -2.35 -0.83
CA LEU A 137 -13.25 -3.65 -0.42
C LEU A 137 -14.51 -4.05 -1.20
N VAL A 138 -14.61 -5.33 -1.51
CA VAL A 138 -15.89 -6.00 -1.74
C VAL A 138 -16.63 -6.07 -0.41
N PRO A 139 -17.81 -5.43 -0.27
CA PRO A 139 -18.54 -5.43 0.99
C PRO A 139 -18.88 -6.85 1.48
N PHE A 140 -18.81 -7.07 2.79
CA PHE A 140 -19.14 -8.37 3.38
C PHE A 140 -20.55 -8.83 3.00
N GLU A 141 -21.47 -7.88 2.83
CA GLU A 141 -22.88 -8.13 2.50
C GLU A 141 -23.08 -8.80 1.13
N LEU A 142 -22.09 -8.78 0.25
CA LEU A 142 -22.16 -9.48 -1.05
C LEU A 142 -21.82 -10.97 -0.94
N LYS A 143 -21.34 -11.44 0.22
CA LYS A 143 -21.12 -12.86 0.47
C LYS A 143 -22.44 -13.62 0.53
N LEU A 144 -22.59 -14.62 -0.33
CA LEU A 144 -23.76 -15.49 -0.41
C LEU A 144 -23.47 -16.81 0.30
N GLY A 145 -24.06 -16.98 1.48
CA GLY A 145 -23.89 -18.20 2.27
C GLY A 145 -22.42 -18.42 2.64
N SER A 146 -21.76 -19.44 2.12
CA SER A 146 -20.34 -19.74 2.37
C SER A 146 -19.39 -19.17 1.32
N THR A 147 -19.89 -18.40 0.34
CA THR A 147 -19.12 -18.05 -0.86
C THR A 147 -19.17 -16.58 -1.21
N LEU A 148 -18.12 -16.08 -1.84
CA LEU A 148 -18.09 -14.76 -2.48
C LEU A 148 -17.49 -14.95 -3.88
N ASN A 149 -18.27 -14.66 -4.92
CA ASN A 149 -17.88 -14.83 -6.33
C ASN A 149 -17.22 -16.20 -6.64
N GLY A 150 -17.76 -17.28 -6.06
CA GLY A 150 -17.26 -18.65 -6.25
C GLY A 150 -16.15 -19.08 -5.27
N TYR A 151 -15.43 -18.14 -4.64
CA TYR A 151 -14.43 -18.44 -3.63
C TYR A 151 -15.10 -18.91 -2.32
N GLN A 152 -14.66 -20.05 -1.78
CA GLN A 152 -15.20 -20.62 -0.56
C GLN A 152 -14.59 -19.95 0.66
N ILE A 153 -15.38 -19.13 1.36
CA ILE A 153 -15.00 -18.48 2.61
C ILE A 153 -15.48 -19.30 3.82
N GLY A 154 -16.62 -19.98 3.71
CA GLY A 154 -17.29 -20.57 4.87
C GLY A 154 -18.18 -19.57 5.61
N ARG A 155 -18.58 -19.89 6.84
CA ARG A 155 -19.48 -19.06 7.64
C ARG A 155 -18.78 -18.57 8.90
N TYR A 156 -18.95 -17.29 9.19
CA TYR A 156 -18.50 -16.68 10.43
C TYR A 156 -19.36 -17.12 11.61
N PRO A 157 -18.81 -17.14 12.85
CA PRO A 157 -19.58 -17.49 14.04
C PRO A 157 -20.91 -16.72 14.19
N ALA A 158 -20.90 -15.43 13.89
CA ALA A 158 -22.08 -14.56 13.93
C ALA A 158 -23.21 -15.02 12.99
N GLU A 159 -22.87 -15.65 11.86
CA GLU A 159 -23.86 -16.13 10.88
C GLU A 159 -24.63 -17.36 11.39
N TRP A 160 -24.03 -18.18 12.25
CA TRP A 160 -24.69 -19.36 12.81
C TRP A 160 -25.71 -19.01 13.87
N SER A 161 -25.40 -18.04 14.72
CA SER A 161 -26.29 -17.58 15.78
C SER A 161 -27.36 -16.58 15.31
N ARG A 162 -27.34 -16.22 14.00
CA ARG A 162 -28.14 -15.12 13.44
C ARG A 162 -27.98 -13.81 14.23
N ASN A 163 -26.81 -13.61 14.81
CA ASN A 163 -26.48 -12.39 15.52
C ASN A 163 -26.01 -11.35 14.50
N GLU A 164 -26.92 -10.48 14.06
CA GLU A 164 -26.62 -9.43 13.09
C GLU A 164 -25.58 -8.42 13.60
N GLN A 165 -25.48 -8.26 14.92
CA GLN A 165 -24.49 -7.43 15.60
C GLN A 165 -23.20 -8.19 15.94
N GLY A 166 -23.12 -9.48 15.55
CA GLY A 166 -21.92 -10.28 15.74
C GLY A 166 -20.78 -9.77 14.85
N GLU A 167 -19.57 -9.98 15.34
CA GLU A 167 -18.37 -9.50 14.66
C GLU A 167 -18.20 -10.14 13.28
N LYS A 168 -17.80 -9.33 12.31
CA LYS A 168 -17.54 -9.69 10.91
C LYS A 168 -16.60 -8.67 10.28
N PRO A 169 -15.81 -9.04 9.26
CA PRO A 169 -15.07 -8.07 8.47
C PRO A 169 -16.00 -7.02 7.85
N THR A 170 -15.50 -5.80 7.67
CA THR A 170 -16.20 -4.75 6.92
C THR A 170 -16.35 -5.11 5.44
N GLY A 171 -15.44 -5.92 4.92
CA GLY A 171 -15.40 -6.42 3.55
C GLY A 171 -14.11 -7.16 3.29
N PHE A 172 -13.85 -7.43 2.01
CA PHE A 172 -12.68 -8.20 1.56
C PHE A 172 -11.99 -7.48 0.40
N ALA A 173 -10.67 -7.40 0.45
CA ALA A 173 -9.89 -7.04 -0.73
C ALA A 173 -9.98 -8.18 -1.75
N GLU A 174 -10.29 -7.86 -3.01
CA GLU A 174 -10.29 -8.81 -4.12
C GLU A 174 -8.86 -8.96 -4.66
N VAL A 175 -8.25 -10.11 -4.38
CA VAL A 175 -6.87 -10.41 -4.73
C VAL A 175 -6.83 -11.30 -5.96
N HIS A 176 -6.01 -10.93 -6.94
CA HIS A 176 -5.63 -11.72 -8.11
C HIS A 176 -4.13 -12.03 -8.02
N GLU A 177 -3.60 -12.91 -8.87
CA GLU A 177 -2.19 -13.33 -8.84
C GLU A 177 -1.22 -12.14 -8.88
N GLU A 178 -1.50 -11.16 -9.74
CA GLU A 178 -0.69 -9.95 -9.91
C GLU A 178 -0.63 -9.05 -8.66
N HIS A 179 -1.56 -9.21 -7.72
CA HIS A 179 -1.63 -8.41 -6.50
C HIS A 179 -0.75 -8.97 -5.36
N LEU A 180 -0.23 -10.19 -5.48
CA LEU A 180 0.41 -10.91 -4.38
C LEU A 180 1.65 -10.22 -3.80
N ASP A 181 2.38 -9.48 -4.62
CA ASP A 181 3.57 -8.75 -4.20
C ASP A 181 3.33 -7.29 -3.83
N LEU A 182 2.07 -6.84 -3.84
CA LEU A 182 1.76 -5.49 -3.37
C LEU A 182 2.11 -5.37 -1.88
N PRO A 183 2.88 -4.34 -1.49
CA PRO A 183 3.28 -4.15 -0.11
C PRO A 183 2.09 -3.67 0.73
N LEU A 184 1.85 -4.36 1.85
CA LEU A 184 0.96 -3.91 2.92
C LEU A 184 1.72 -2.98 3.88
N THR A 185 2.96 -3.32 4.15
CA THR A 185 3.92 -2.54 4.94
C THR A 185 5.33 -2.68 4.36
N LYS A 186 6.36 -2.20 5.08
CA LYS A 186 7.76 -2.47 4.70
C LYS A 186 8.07 -3.97 4.63
N HIS A 187 7.56 -4.77 5.57
CA HIS A 187 7.90 -6.19 5.70
C HIS A 187 6.78 -7.15 5.28
N LEU A 188 5.55 -6.66 5.14
CA LEU A 188 4.38 -7.49 4.82
C LEU A 188 3.85 -7.17 3.43
N LYS A 189 3.39 -8.21 2.74
CA LYS A 189 2.79 -8.17 1.40
C LYS A 189 1.39 -8.80 1.43
N VAL A 190 0.62 -8.55 0.38
CA VAL A 190 -0.73 -9.12 0.23
C VAL A 190 -0.71 -10.65 0.35
N ARG A 191 0.27 -11.33 -0.25
CA ARG A 191 0.43 -12.79 -0.17
C ARG A 191 0.44 -13.34 1.26
N ASP A 192 0.98 -12.59 2.21
CA ASP A 192 1.13 -13.04 3.60
C ASP A 192 -0.22 -13.15 4.31
N PHE A 193 -1.24 -12.45 3.79
CA PHE A 193 -2.62 -12.49 4.26
C PHE A 193 -3.53 -13.34 3.38
N VAL A 194 -3.06 -13.88 2.25
CA VAL A 194 -3.86 -14.83 1.48
C VAL A 194 -3.95 -16.16 2.22
N THR A 195 -5.17 -16.69 2.37
CA THR A 195 -5.38 -17.96 3.05
C THR A 195 -4.67 -19.11 2.32
N HIS A 196 -3.88 -19.90 3.06
CA HIS A 196 -3.18 -21.10 2.58
C HIS A 196 -4.12 -22.31 2.42
N ASP A 197 -5.17 -22.14 1.61
CA ASP A 197 -6.10 -23.19 1.24
C ASP A 197 -5.75 -23.90 -0.07
N ARG A 198 -6.50 -24.94 -0.39
CA ARG A 198 -6.33 -25.72 -1.63
C ARG A 198 -7.11 -25.15 -2.80
N GLN A 199 -7.68 -23.95 -2.68
CA GLN A 199 -8.46 -23.33 -3.75
C GLN A 199 -7.49 -22.70 -4.76
N THR A 200 -7.61 -23.10 -6.02
CA THR A 200 -6.71 -22.67 -7.12
C THR A 200 -7.31 -21.61 -8.03
N SER A 201 -8.60 -21.29 -7.87
CA SER A 201 -9.27 -20.26 -8.66
C SER A 201 -9.06 -18.87 -8.08
N TRP A 202 -8.93 -17.89 -8.96
CA TRP A 202 -8.92 -16.46 -8.64
C TRP A 202 -10.24 -15.80 -9.06
N PRO A 203 -10.63 -14.69 -8.41
CA PRO A 203 -9.96 -14.03 -7.30
C PRO A 203 -10.06 -14.77 -5.95
N LYS A 204 -9.14 -14.43 -5.04
CA LYS A 204 -9.26 -14.75 -3.60
C LYS A 204 -9.70 -13.49 -2.84
N TYR A 205 -10.31 -13.68 -1.68
CA TYR A 205 -10.84 -12.59 -0.87
C TYR A 205 -10.19 -12.57 0.50
N VAL A 206 -9.61 -11.42 0.86
CA VAL A 206 -8.79 -11.25 2.06
C VAL A 206 -9.34 -10.11 2.93
N ALA A 207 -9.56 -10.37 4.22
CA ALA A 207 -9.81 -9.32 5.20
C ALA A 207 -8.49 -8.93 5.88
N VAL A 208 -8.23 -7.63 6.04
CA VAL A 208 -7.05 -7.12 6.75
C VAL A 208 -7.47 -5.92 7.58
N ASP A 209 -7.13 -5.93 8.86
CA ASP A 209 -7.24 -4.77 9.73
C ASP A 209 -5.87 -4.06 9.78
N PRO A 210 -5.76 -2.80 9.33
CA PRO A 210 -4.48 -2.10 9.28
C PRO A 210 -3.80 -1.92 10.65
N ARG A 211 -4.52 -2.08 11.77
CA ARG A 211 -3.94 -2.02 13.12
C ARG A 211 -2.93 -3.15 13.36
N VAL A 212 -3.18 -4.36 12.85
CA VAL A 212 -2.21 -5.47 13.04
C VAL A 212 -0.95 -5.23 12.21
N LEU A 213 -1.10 -4.64 11.01
CA LEU A 213 0.02 -4.24 10.16
C LEU A 213 0.91 -3.22 10.86
N ASP A 214 0.31 -2.15 11.38
CA ASP A 214 1.01 -1.08 12.08
C ASP A 214 1.71 -1.59 13.35
N LYS A 215 1.02 -2.45 14.11
CA LYS A 215 1.57 -3.09 15.31
C LYS A 215 2.80 -3.94 15.03
N ILE A 216 2.79 -4.76 13.97
CA ILE A 216 3.93 -5.61 13.62
C ILE A 216 5.14 -4.76 13.26
N GLU A 217 4.97 -3.69 12.47
CA GLU A 217 6.06 -2.77 12.15
C GLU A 217 6.62 -2.05 13.39
N LEU A 218 5.75 -1.67 14.33
CA LEU A 218 6.18 -1.13 15.63
C LEU A 218 6.98 -2.13 16.45
N VAL A 219 6.60 -3.42 16.42
CA VAL A 219 7.33 -4.50 17.08
C VAL A 219 8.72 -4.65 16.47
N LEU A 220 8.83 -4.68 15.14
CA LEU A 220 10.11 -4.75 14.44
C LEU A 220 11.00 -3.53 14.77
N ARG A 221 10.42 -2.33 14.82
CA ARG A 221 11.13 -1.12 15.23
C ARG A 221 11.64 -1.20 16.68
N GLU A 222 10.85 -1.75 17.59
CA GLU A 222 11.27 -1.95 18.99
C GLU A 222 12.37 -3.01 19.11
N LEU A 223 12.33 -4.08 18.32
CA LEU A 223 13.40 -5.08 18.26
C LEU A 223 14.71 -4.45 17.74
N ALA A 224 14.67 -3.67 16.66
CA ALA A 224 15.83 -2.95 16.15
C ALA A 224 16.43 -2.02 17.21
N ARG A 225 15.57 -1.25 17.90
CA ARG A 225 16.01 -0.38 18.99
C ARG A 225 16.72 -1.14 20.11
N ARG A 226 16.25 -2.34 20.47
CA ARG A 226 16.89 -3.19 21.49
C ARG A 226 18.23 -3.77 21.04
N ARG A 227 18.40 -3.99 19.73
CA ARG A 227 19.69 -4.35 19.11
C ARG A 227 20.65 -3.16 18.96
N GLY A 228 20.18 -1.94 19.17
CA GLY A 228 20.95 -0.72 18.92
C GLY A 228 21.04 -0.37 17.43
N GLU A 229 20.08 -0.82 16.63
CA GLU A 229 20.03 -0.63 15.19
C GLU A 229 19.07 0.49 14.80
N GLU A 230 19.47 1.29 13.81
CA GLU A 230 18.61 2.35 13.26
C GLU A 230 17.55 1.81 12.30
N GLN A 231 17.86 0.70 11.61
CA GLN A 231 16.98 0.10 10.62
C GLN A 231 16.40 -1.20 11.17
N ALA A 232 15.07 -1.34 11.06
CA ALA A 232 14.42 -2.63 11.22
C ALA A 232 14.60 -3.43 9.93
N ASP A 233 15.70 -4.14 9.79
CA ASP A 233 15.93 -5.11 8.72
C ASP A 233 15.91 -6.51 9.35
N PHE A 234 14.79 -7.22 9.17
CA PHE A 234 14.52 -8.49 9.83
C PHE A 234 14.12 -9.56 8.82
N THR A 235 14.62 -10.78 9.05
CA THR A 235 14.01 -11.97 8.47
C THR A 235 12.70 -12.23 9.20
N LEU A 236 11.59 -12.14 8.47
CA LEU A 236 10.24 -12.36 8.96
C LEU A 236 9.55 -13.42 8.10
N GLU A 237 9.11 -14.50 8.72
CA GLU A 237 8.27 -15.52 8.11
C GLU A 237 6.83 -15.37 8.58
N VAL A 238 5.88 -15.18 7.65
CA VAL A 238 4.46 -15.19 7.97
C VAL A 238 3.90 -16.58 7.74
N HIS A 239 3.54 -17.26 8.83
CA HIS A 239 2.89 -18.57 8.75
C HIS A 239 1.43 -18.43 8.32
N SER A 240 0.77 -17.37 8.77
CA SER A 240 -0.62 -17.10 8.42
C SER A 240 -1.03 -15.67 8.75
N GLY A 241 -1.55 -14.92 7.79
CA GLY A 241 -2.40 -13.75 8.04
C GLY A 241 -3.88 -14.15 8.09
N PHE A 242 -4.70 -13.67 7.15
CA PHE A 242 -6.14 -13.99 7.16
C PHE A 242 -6.44 -15.46 6.86
N ARG A 243 -7.39 -16.04 7.62
CA ARG A 243 -7.92 -17.39 7.42
C ARG A 243 -9.42 -17.30 7.14
N THR A 244 -9.85 -17.87 6.02
CA THR A 244 -11.29 -18.09 5.81
C THR A 244 -11.85 -18.97 6.95
N PRO A 245 -13.10 -18.75 7.41
CA PRO A 245 -13.73 -19.66 8.36
C PRO A 245 -13.70 -21.14 7.94
N LEU A 246 -13.85 -21.42 6.64
CA LEU A 246 -13.72 -22.77 6.09
C LEU A 246 -12.32 -23.34 6.33
N HIS A 247 -11.27 -22.60 5.96
CA HIS A 247 -9.89 -23.05 6.18
C HIS A 247 -9.60 -23.23 7.68
N ASN A 248 -9.95 -22.23 8.50
CA ASN A 248 -9.71 -22.28 9.95
C ASN A 248 -10.33 -23.53 10.57
N SER A 249 -11.56 -23.91 10.19
CA SER A 249 -12.20 -25.12 10.72
C SER A 249 -11.43 -26.43 10.48
N ASN A 250 -10.51 -26.45 9.50
CA ASN A 250 -9.64 -27.59 9.20
C ASN A 250 -8.25 -27.50 9.86
N VAL A 251 -7.91 -26.36 10.48
CA VAL A 251 -6.66 -26.20 11.23
C VAL A 251 -6.84 -26.81 12.61
N GLU A 252 -6.04 -27.83 12.91
CA GLU A 252 -6.05 -28.53 14.20
C GLU A 252 -5.82 -27.55 15.36
N GLY A 253 -6.65 -27.63 16.40
CA GLY A 253 -6.53 -26.79 17.60
C GLY A 253 -6.95 -25.32 17.41
N SER A 254 -7.42 -24.92 16.22
CA SER A 254 -7.87 -23.55 16.00
C SER A 254 -9.15 -23.22 16.76
N ALA A 255 -9.21 -22.02 17.33
CA ALA A 255 -10.42 -21.49 17.93
C ALA A 255 -11.45 -21.14 16.86
N ARG A 256 -12.74 -21.39 17.13
CA ARG A 256 -13.85 -21.08 16.21
C ARG A 256 -14.01 -19.57 15.97
N ASP A 257 -13.64 -18.77 16.96
CA ASP A 257 -13.67 -17.30 16.97
C ASP A 257 -12.24 -16.71 16.85
N SER A 258 -11.33 -17.43 16.21
CA SER A 258 -9.95 -16.98 15.99
C SER A 258 -9.90 -15.60 15.31
N ARG A 259 -8.92 -14.78 15.70
CA ARG A 259 -8.74 -13.43 15.16
C ARG A 259 -8.30 -13.42 13.69
N HIS A 260 -7.68 -14.49 13.21
CA HIS A 260 -7.37 -14.64 11.78
C HIS A 260 -8.59 -14.54 10.87
N LEU A 261 -9.80 -14.85 11.36
CA LEU A 261 -11.04 -14.76 10.59
C LEU A 261 -11.40 -13.30 10.27
N TYR A 262 -11.01 -12.36 11.13
CA TYR A 262 -11.41 -10.96 11.05
C TYR A 262 -10.34 -10.08 10.40
N GLY A 263 -9.19 -10.66 10.06
CA GLY A 263 -8.09 -9.97 9.39
C GLY A 263 -7.17 -9.18 10.32
N ASP A 264 -7.36 -9.27 11.63
CA ASP A 264 -6.62 -8.50 12.63
C ASP A 264 -5.57 -9.31 13.38
N ALA A 265 -5.16 -10.46 12.82
CA ALA A 265 -4.12 -11.33 13.37
C ALA A 265 -3.12 -11.81 12.32
N ALA A 266 -1.89 -12.05 12.76
CA ALA A 266 -0.87 -12.76 12.00
C ALA A 266 -0.05 -13.67 12.91
N ASP A 267 0.33 -14.83 12.38
CA ASP A 267 1.30 -15.75 12.97
C ASP A 267 2.66 -15.48 12.30
N VAL A 268 3.63 -14.99 13.06
CA VAL A 268 4.94 -14.55 12.56
C VAL A 268 6.09 -15.20 13.32
N ALA A 269 7.11 -15.66 12.61
CA ALA A 269 8.42 -15.99 13.15
C ALA A 269 9.41 -14.90 12.73
N ILE A 270 10.16 -14.35 13.68
CA ILE A 270 11.06 -13.21 13.47
C ILE A 270 12.41 -13.60 14.05
N ASP A 271 13.48 -13.43 13.27
CA ASP A 271 14.86 -13.57 13.73
C ASP A 271 15.23 -12.33 14.56
N ALA A 272 14.90 -12.38 15.85
CA ALA A 272 14.87 -11.20 16.70
C ALA A 272 16.26 -10.75 17.17
N ASP A 273 17.25 -11.64 17.19
CA ASP A 273 18.65 -11.30 17.50
C ASP A 273 19.59 -11.27 16.29
N GLY A 274 19.12 -11.68 15.10
CA GLY A 274 19.83 -11.53 13.84
C GLY A 274 20.89 -12.60 13.59
N ASP A 275 20.80 -13.75 14.26
CA ASP A 275 21.75 -14.85 14.11
C ASP A 275 21.41 -15.81 12.94
N GLY A 276 20.32 -15.52 12.23
CA GLY A 276 19.82 -16.30 11.10
C GLY A 276 19.02 -17.54 11.49
N GLN A 277 18.73 -17.74 12.78
CA GLN A 277 17.91 -18.83 13.30
C GLN A 277 16.58 -18.30 13.82
N LEU A 278 15.52 -19.10 13.64
CA LEU A 278 14.20 -18.82 14.21
C LEU A 278 14.00 -19.71 15.43
N THR A 279 14.26 -19.16 16.62
CA THR A 279 14.25 -19.92 17.88
C THR A 279 13.14 -19.48 18.83
N LEU A 280 12.91 -20.27 19.88
CA LEU A 280 11.99 -19.89 20.96
C LEU A 280 12.48 -18.64 21.73
N PHE A 281 13.79 -18.40 21.76
CA PHE A 281 14.33 -17.19 22.40
C PHE A 281 13.94 -15.94 21.62
N ASP A 282 13.82 -16.03 20.29
CA ASP A 282 13.36 -14.93 19.46
C ASP A 282 11.89 -14.63 19.71
N ALA A 283 11.06 -15.66 19.82
CA ALA A 283 9.66 -15.50 20.18
C ALA A 283 9.48 -14.79 21.55
N TYR A 284 10.37 -15.05 22.53
CA TYR A 284 10.36 -14.32 23.81
C TYR A 284 10.81 -12.87 23.69
N ARG A 285 11.68 -12.53 22.73
CA ARG A 285 12.03 -11.13 22.44
C ARG A 285 10.88 -10.40 21.76
N VAL A 286 10.23 -11.06 20.79
CA VAL A 286 9.02 -10.56 20.13
C VAL A 286 7.93 -10.29 21.16
N GLU A 287 7.70 -11.21 22.11
CA GLU A 287 6.74 -11.00 23.19
C GLU A 287 7.02 -9.72 23.99
N GLN A 288 8.27 -9.53 24.43
CA GLN A 288 8.63 -8.35 25.21
C GLN A 288 8.52 -7.05 24.41
N ALA A 289 8.73 -7.12 23.09
CA ALA A 289 8.52 -6.00 22.18
C ALA A 289 7.03 -5.70 22.02
N VAL A 290 6.17 -6.70 21.85
CA VAL A 290 4.71 -6.54 21.81
C VAL A 290 4.19 -5.91 23.09
N ASP A 291 4.62 -6.39 24.26
CA ASP A 291 4.23 -5.80 25.55
C ASP A 291 4.71 -4.35 25.70
N TRP A 292 5.85 -3.98 25.11
CA TRP A 292 6.32 -2.59 25.08
C TRP A 292 5.49 -1.72 24.14
N VAL A 293 5.22 -2.21 22.93
CA VAL A 293 4.41 -1.52 21.93
C VAL A 293 3.00 -1.25 22.46
N GLU A 294 2.33 -2.25 23.04
CA GLU A 294 0.97 -2.07 23.58
C GLU A 294 0.91 -1.09 24.76
N ARG A 295 2.01 -0.86 25.49
CA ARG A 295 2.06 0.18 26.53
C ARG A 295 2.13 1.59 25.94
N LEU A 296 2.81 1.76 24.82
CA LEU A 296 2.92 3.05 24.13
C LEU A 296 1.73 3.32 23.19
N HIS A 297 1.11 2.24 22.70
CA HIS A 297 0.02 2.22 21.74
C HIS A 297 -1.14 1.36 22.27
N PRO A 298 -1.84 1.81 23.33
CA PRO A 298 -2.93 1.03 23.95
C PRO A 298 -4.09 0.74 22.97
N GLU A 299 -4.27 1.56 21.93
CA GLU A 299 -5.21 1.35 20.84
C GLU A 299 -4.91 0.11 19.97
N LEU A 300 -3.67 -0.41 20.03
CA LEU A 300 -3.21 -1.61 19.34
C LEU A 300 -3.19 -2.85 20.26
N ALA A 301 -3.74 -2.75 21.48
CA ALA A 301 -3.82 -3.87 22.41
C ALA A 301 -4.50 -5.09 21.78
N GLY A 302 -3.95 -6.28 22.04
CA GLY A 302 -4.56 -7.51 21.54
C GLY A 302 -3.97 -8.78 22.14
N GLY A 303 -4.28 -9.89 21.48
CA GLY A 303 -3.77 -11.20 21.82
C GLY A 303 -2.32 -11.40 21.37
N LEU A 304 -1.56 -12.09 22.21
CA LEU A 304 -0.24 -12.61 21.88
C LEU A 304 -0.13 -14.05 22.38
N GLY A 305 0.15 -14.97 21.47
CA GLY A 305 0.43 -16.36 21.76
C GLY A 305 1.84 -16.72 21.33
N VAL A 306 2.62 -17.40 22.17
CA VAL A 306 3.92 -17.97 21.75
C VAL A 306 3.74 -19.47 21.57
N TYR A 307 4.06 -19.96 20.38
CA TYR A 307 3.89 -21.35 19.99
C TYR A 307 5.23 -21.99 19.75
N SER A 308 5.51 -23.06 20.49
CA SER A 308 6.74 -23.82 20.35
C SER A 308 6.49 -25.30 20.59
N SER A 309 6.36 -26.03 19.50
CA SER A 309 6.19 -27.47 19.55
C SER A 309 6.85 -28.11 18.34
N ARG A 310 7.09 -29.43 18.41
CA ARG A 310 7.61 -30.21 17.27
C ARG A 310 6.68 -30.23 16.06
N ARG A 311 5.45 -29.71 16.18
CA ARG A 311 4.47 -29.61 15.08
C ARG A 311 4.77 -28.46 14.13
N TYR A 312 5.52 -27.46 14.58
CA TYR A 312 5.83 -26.26 13.82
C TYR A 312 7.28 -26.32 13.34
N ALA A 313 7.52 -25.93 12.08
CA ALA A 313 8.88 -25.90 11.52
C ALA A 313 9.76 -24.91 12.28
N THR A 314 9.19 -23.77 12.65
CA THR A 314 9.82 -22.69 13.42
C THR A 314 8.87 -22.26 14.55
N PRO A 315 9.38 -21.96 15.76
CA PRO A 315 8.60 -21.27 16.79
C PRO A 315 8.08 -19.93 16.27
N TYR A 316 6.86 -19.57 16.61
CA TYR A 316 6.24 -18.33 16.12
C TYR A 316 5.39 -17.65 17.19
N CYS A 317 5.08 -16.38 16.93
CA CYS A 317 4.18 -15.57 17.70
C CYS A 317 2.88 -15.32 16.93
N HIS A 318 1.74 -15.67 17.53
CA HIS A 318 0.46 -15.10 17.16
C HIS A 318 0.43 -13.66 17.68
N ILE A 319 0.14 -12.68 16.82
CA ILE A 319 -0.06 -11.28 17.19
C ILE A 319 -1.38 -10.82 16.60
N ASP A 320 -2.26 -10.24 17.43
CA ASP A 320 -3.48 -9.58 16.95
C ASP A 320 -3.73 -8.21 17.59
N ALA A 321 -4.68 -7.48 17.04
CA ALA A 321 -5.10 -6.14 17.47
C ALA A 321 -6.59 -6.09 17.88
N ARG A 322 -7.08 -7.14 18.56
CA ARG A 322 -8.50 -7.31 18.92
C ARG A 322 -9.08 -6.25 19.87
N GLY A 323 -8.27 -5.32 20.37
CA GLY A 323 -8.64 -4.28 21.33
C GLY A 323 -8.61 -4.72 22.80
N GLU A 324 -8.28 -5.97 23.09
CA GLU A 324 -8.19 -6.51 24.45
C GLU A 324 -6.94 -7.37 24.61
N ARG A 325 -6.15 -7.10 25.66
CA ARG A 325 -4.93 -7.84 25.95
C ARG A 325 -5.23 -9.30 26.32
N LYS A 326 -4.67 -10.25 25.56
CA LYS A 326 -4.71 -11.69 25.88
C LYS A 326 -3.32 -12.32 25.72
N ARG A 327 -2.96 -13.26 26.61
CA ARG A 327 -1.64 -13.93 26.58
C ARG A 327 -1.81 -15.43 26.76
N TRP A 328 -1.12 -16.22 25.95
CA TRP A 328 -1.13 -17.68 26.07
C TRP A 328 0.14 -18.30 25.49
N ARG A 329 0.24 -19.62 25.66
CA ARG A 329 1.29 -20.50 25.13
C ARG A 329 0.61 -21.70 24.48
N GLY A 330 1.19 -22.22 23.40
CA GLY A 330 0.66 -23.40 22.70
C GLY A 330 1.71 -24.23 21.99
#